data_AF-G1NCM1-F1
#
_entry.id   AF-G1NCM1-F1
#
_cell.length_a   1.000
_cell.length_b   1.000
_cell.length_c   1.000
_cell.angle_alpha   90.00
_cell.angle_beta   90.00
_cell.angle_gamma   90.00
#
_symmetry.space_group_name_H-M   'P 1'
#
loop_
_entity.id
_entity.type
_entity.pdbx_description
1 polymer ?
#
loop_
_entity_poly.entity_id
_entity_poly.type
_entity_poly.pdbx_seq_one_letter_code
_entity_poly.pdbx_strand_id
1 'polypeptide(L)'
;MLSLKLPPLLSIHQVPKGYQEQGILCGYRPPRISAADCVLSAFQMTNETLNIWTHFLPAWYFVWMLVGRLWGPGGRDPPAWPLLAYLLSCCIYPLASSCAHTFSPMSARARHICYFFDYAALSMYSLGSALAYSAYVFPEEWVGSTFHCCYVPVAVFNTVLSTSLACYSRFLELERPWLSKASRTLAFVYPYLFDSIPLFYRFSLCAARSCADPTVAAHYRHTAFAFLTCFIFATHLPERLAPGHFDYIGHSHQVFHVCGILGTHFQLEAILMDMSERQARLPATSLLQVLAPMGTCMAIGLAVIAQCSAQLCQAPEPSRREKLHGQ
;
A
#
# COMPACT_ATOMS: atom_id res chain seq x y z
N MET A 1 -30.55 3.68 -27.28
CA MET A 1 -30.01 3.89 -25.91
C MET A 1 -29.54 2.55 -25.38
N LEU A 2 -28.23 2.31 -25.32
CA LEU A 2 -27.68 1.15 -24.62
C LEU A 2 -27.93 1.37 -23.13
N SER A 3 -28.98 0.77 -22.58
CA SER A 3 -29.18 0.72 -21.13
C SER A 3 -28.11 -0.23 -20.58
N LEU A 4 -27.02 0.35 -20.08
CA LEU A 4 -26.00 -0.36 -19.32
C LEU A 4 -26.68 -0.95 -18.08
N LYS A 5 -27.08 -2.23 -18.17
CA LYS A 5 -27.63 -2.97 -17.03
C LYS A 5 -26.49 -3.29 -16.07
N LEU A 6 -26.32 -2.43 -15.07
CA LEU A 6 -25.41 -2.70 -13.96
C LEU A 6 -25.89 -3.91 -13.15
N PRO A 7 -24.98 -4.77 -12.65
CA PRO A 7 -25.35 -5.91 -11.82
C PRO A 7 -26.11 -5.47 -10.56
N PRO A 8 -27.13 -6.23 -10.11
CA PRO A 8 -27.79 -5.95 -8.84
C PRO A 8 -26.81 -6.17 -7.68
N LEU A 9 -26.86 -5.28 -6.69
CA LEU A 9 -26.03 -5.39 -5.49
C LEU A 9 -26.62 -6.42 -4.51
N LEU A 10 -25.73 -7.03 -3.75
CA LEU A 10 -26.03 -8.11 -2.83
C LEU A 10 -25.87 -7.66 -1.38
N SER A 11 -26.61 -8.33 -0.51
CA SER A 11 -26.43 -8.30 0.95
C SER A 11 -25.37 -9.32 1.39
N ILE A 12 -24.85 -9.16 2.61
CA ILE A 12 -23.82 -10.02 3.20
C ILE A 12 -24.18 -11.51 3.15
N HIS A 13 -25.46 -11.87 3.34
CA HIS A 13 -25.92 -13.26 3.34
C HIS A 13 -25.93 -13.90 1.94
N GLN A 14 -25.88 -13.08 0.88
CA GLN A 14 -25.90 -13.53 -0.51
C GLN A 14 -24.49 -13.73 -1.09
N VAL A 15 -23.44 -13.31 -0.37
CA VAL A 15 -22.04 -13.47 -0.80
C VAL A 15 -21.31 -14.54 0.03
N PRO A 16 -20.37 -15.30 -0.58
CA PRO A 16 -19.59 -16.30 0.16
C PRO A 16 -18.77 -15.66 1.28
N LYS A 17 -18.54 -16.39 2.38
CA LYS A 17 -17.82 -15.90 3.58
C LYS A 17 -16.50 -15.18 3.26
N GLY A 18 -15.72 -15.67 2.31
CA GLY A 18 -14.45 -15.02 1.93
C GLY A 18 -14.60 -13.62 1.33
N TYR A 19 -15.79 -13.22 0.88
CA TYR A 19 -16.11 -11.87 0.35
C TYR A 19 -16.75 -10.95 1.38
N GLN A 20 -17.10 -11.46 2.56
CA GLN A 20 -17.73 -10.67 3.60
C GLN A 20 -16.69 -9.81 4.29
N GLU A 21 -17.09 -8.58 4.62
CA GLU A 21 -16.27 -7.60 5.32
C GLU A 21 -16.92 -7.31 6.66
N GLN A 22 -16.12 -7.09 7.70
CA GLN A 22 -16.63 -6.86 9.05
C GLN A 22 -17.45 -5.58 9.10
N GLY A 23 -18.69 -5.65 9.61
CA GLY A 23 -19.55 -4.46 9.80
C GLY A 23 -20.28 -3.98 8.54
N ILE A 24 -20.04 -4.61 7.38
CA ILE A 24 -20.66 -4.24 6.10
C ILE A 24 -21.81 -5.20 5.76
N LEU A 25 -23.03 -4.70 5.58
CA LEU A 25 -24.23 -5.54 5.43
C LEU A 25 -24.78 -5.57 3.99
N CYS A 26 -24.58 -4.54 3.19
CA CYS A 26 -25.03 -4.45 1.81
C CYS A 26 -24.03 -3.75 0.88
N GLY A 27 -24.38 -3.63 -0.40
CA GLY A 27 -23.55 -2.95 -1.40
C GLY A 27 -22.53 -3.85 -2.08
N TYR A 28 -22.57 -5.17 -1.84
CA TYR A 28 -21.64 -6.13 -2.43
C TYR A 28 -21.90 -6.34 -3.92
N ARG A 29 -20.82 -6.42 -4.70
CA ARG A 29 -20.88 -6.81 -6.11
C ARG A 29 -21.03 -8.33 -6.26
N PRO A 30 -21.81 -8.84 -7.22
CA PRO A 30 -21.90 -10.28 -7.46
C PRO A 30 -20.53 -10.89 -7.77
N PRO A 31 -20.17 -12.05 -7.21
CA PRO A 31 -18.96 -12.75 -7.58
C PRO A 31 -19.11 -13.37 -8.97
N ARG A 32 -17.98 -13.58 -9.67
CA ARG A 32 -17.90 -14.17 -11.02
C ARG A 32 -18.50 -13.31 -12.12
N ILE A 33 -18.30 -12.00 -12.06
CA ILE A 33 -18.67 -11.05 -13.13
C ILE A 33 -17.52 -10.86 -14.13
N SER A 34 -17.83 -10.36 -15.33
CA SER A 34 -16.80 -10.14 -16.35
C SER A 34 -15.85 -9.00 -15.97
N ALA A 35 -14.68 -8.93 -16.62
CA ALA A 35 -13.75 -7.81 -16.43
C ALA A 35 -14.38 -6.46 -16.83
N ALA A 36 -15.22 -6.45 -17.87
CA ALA A 36 -15.96 -5.26 -18.29
C ALA A 36 -16.95 -4.82 -17.20
N ASP A 37 -17.69 -5.76 -16.62
CA ASP A 37 -18.62 -5.46 -15.51
C ASP A 37 -17.88 -4.97 -14.27
N CYS A 38 -16.67 -5.48 -13.98
CA CYS A 38 -15.82 -4.97 -12.92
C CYS A 38 -15.50 -3.48 -13.11
N VAL A 39 -15.06 -3.09 -14.31
CA VAL A 39 -14.75 -1.70 -14.65
C VAL A 39 -15.99 -0.83 -14.60
N LEU A 40 -17.11 -1.28 -15.15
CA LEU A 40 -18.39 -0.56 -15.08
C LEU A 40 -18.88 -0.39 -13.64
N SER A 41 -18.67 -1.39 -12.78
CA SER A 41 -19.06 -1.34 -11.37
C SER A 41 -18.30 -0.28 -10.56
N ALA A 42 -17.12 0.16 -11.03
CA ALA A 42 -16.40 1.27 -10.41
C ALA A 42 -17.20 2.58 -10.46
N PHE A 43 -18.15 2.71 -11.40
CA PHE A 43 -19.05 3.87 -11.53
C PHE A 43 -20.44 3.63 -10.93
N GLN A 44 -20.66 2.47 -10.30
CA GLN A 44 -21.84 2.18 -9.49
C GLN A 44 -21.52 2.45 -8.02
N MET A 45 -22.49 2.89 -7.22
CA MET A 45 -22.29 3.02 -5.78
C MET A 45 -22.34 1.64 -5.11
N THR A 46 -21.20 1.15 -4.64
CA THR A 46 -20.98 -0.16 -4.03
C THR A 46 -20.15 0.02 -2.77
N ASN A 47 -20.01 -1.03 -1.96
CA ASN A 47 -19.13 -1.03 -0.80
C ASN A 47 -17.62 -0.88 -1.14
N GLU A 48 -17.28 -0.93 -2.43
CA GLU A 48 -15.90 -0.89 -2.93
C GLU A 48 -15.61 0.38 -3.73
N THR A 49 -16.62 1.20 -4.02
CA THR A 49 -16.51 2.36 -4.90
C THR A 49 -15.47 3.34 -4.38
N LEU A 50 -15.58 3.77 -3.12
CA LEU A 50 -14.58 4.67 -2.57
C LEU A 50 -13.23 3.97 -2.39
N ASN A 51 -13.17 2.67 -2.07
CA ASN A 51 -11.88 1.94 -2.01
C ASN A 51 -11.11 2.04 -3.34
N ILE A 52 -11.82 1.98 -4.48
CA ILE A 52 -11.26 2.15 -5.82
C ILE A 52 -10.82 3.61 -6.03
N TRP A 53 -11.74 4.56 -5.87
CA TRP A 53 -11.50 5.96 -6.27
C TRP A 53 -10.52 6.70 -5.35
N THR A 54 -10.48 6.37 -4.05
CA THR A 54 -9.55 7.00 -3.10
C THR A 54 -8.10 6.64 -3.38
N HIS A 55 -7.82 5.60 -4.16
CA HIS A 55 -6.49 5.27 -4.64
C HIS A 55 -6.30 5.60 -6.14
N PHE A 56 -7.32 5.43 -6.97
CA PHE A 56 -7.24 5.75 -8.39
C PHE A 56 -6.88 7.22 -8.66
N LEU A 57 -7.57 8.17 -8.03
CA LEU A 57 -7.30 9.60 -8.28
C LEU A 57 -5.92 10.02 -7.77
N PRO A 58 -5.49 9.67 -6.54
CA PRO A 58 -4.17 10.03 -6.06
C PRO A 58 -3.02 9.37 -6.83
N ALA A 59 -3.22 8.18 -7.42
CA ALA A 59 -2.23 7.58 -8.31
C ALA A 59 -1.87 8.54 -9.46
N TRP A 60 -2.86 9.19 -10.08
CA TRP A 60 -2.63 10.16 -11.15
C TRP A 60 -2.01 11.47 -10.65
N TYR A 61 -2.33 11.89 -9.42
CA TYR A 61 -1.62 13.00 -8.78
C TYR A 61 -0.13 12.71 -8.61
N PHE A 62 0.25 11.51 -8.14
CA PHE A 62 1.66 11.13 -8.02
C PHE A 62 2.33 10.93 -9.38
N VAL A 63 1.61 10.45 -10.40
CA VAL A 63 2.12 10.41 -11.79
C VAL A 63 2.43 11.82 -12.29
N TRP A 64 1.54 12.78 -12.05
CA TRP A 64 1.78 14.18 -12.40
C TRP A 64 3.02 14.73 -11.68
N MET A 65 3.18 14.46 -10.39
CA MET A 65 4.38 14.85 -9.62
C MET A 65 5.65 14.18 -10.16
N LEU A 66 5.60 12.89 -10.50
CA LEU A 66 6.71 12.14 -11.10
C LEU A 66 7.13 12.74 -12.45
N VAL A 67 6.18 12.98 -13.35
CA VAL A 67 6.43 13.62 -14.65
C VAL A 67 6.96 15.03 -14.46
N GLY A 68 6.37 15.83 -13.56
CA GLY A 68 6.87 17.16 -13.23
C GLY A 68 8.33 17.14 -12.76
N ARG A 69 8.70 16.18 -11.91
CA ARG A 69 10.07 16.04 -11.41
C ARG A 69 11.04 15.55 -12.48
N LEU A 70 10.65 14.58 -13.29
CA LEU A 70 11.47 14.00 -14.36
C LEU A 70 11.81 15.00 -15.47
N TRP A 71 10.89 15.92 -15.79
CA TRP A 71 11.06 16.95 -16.82
C TRP A 71 11.48 18.31 -16.26
N GLY A 72 11.54 18.46 -14.93
CA GLY A 72 12.02 19.67 -14.26
C GLY A 72 13.56 19.79 -14.23
N PRO A 73 14.07 20.95 -13.77
CA PRO A 73 15.52 21.17 -13.62
C PRO A 73 16.16 20.12 -12.70
N GLY A 74 17.25 19.51 -13.17
CA GLY A 74 17.97 18.46 -12.44
C GLY A 74 17.18 17.16 -12.23
N GLY A 75 16.08 16.97 -12.97
CA GLY A 75 15.25 15.77 -12.91
C GLY A 75 15.95 14.49 -13.34
N ARG A 76 17.10 14.59 -14.02
CA ARG A 76 17.90 13.44 -14.49
C ARG A 76 19.31 13.44 -13.90
N ASP A 77 19.53 14.22 -12.86
CA ASP A 77 20.83 14.28 -12.19
C ASP A 77 20.91 13.18 -11.11
N PRO A 78 22.12 12.70 -10.77
CA PRO A 78 22.30 11.65 -9.76
C PRO A 78 21.56 11.87 -8.43
N PRO A 79 21.47 13.09 -7.86
CA PRO A 79 20.72 13.32 -6.63
C PRO A 79 19.21 13.13 -6.75
N ALA A 80 18.64 13.07 -7.96
CA ALA A 80 17.21 12.89 -8.17
C ALA A 80 16.76 11.42 -8.20
N TRP A 81 17.67 10.47 -8.44
CA TRP A 81 17.29 9.06 -8.62
C TRP A 81 16.54 8.44 -7.43
N PRO A 82 16.94 8.64 -6.16
CA PRO A 82 16.19 8.11 -5.01
C PRO A 82 14.76 8.65 -4.94
N LEU A 83 14.57 9.97 -5.15
CA LEU A 83 13.25 10.60 -5.20
C LEU A 83 12.39 10.04 -6.34
N LEU A 84 12.98 9.79 -7.51
CA LEU A 84 12.25 9.24 -8.65
C LEU A 84 11.81 7.79 -8.42
N ALA A 85 12.64 6.97 -7.76
CA ALA A 85 12.25 5.63 -7.37
C ALA A 85 11.12 5.63 -6.32
N TYR A 86 11.18 6.56 -5.35
CA TYR A 86 10.10 6.79 -4.39
C TYR A 86 8.81 7.27 -5.07
N LEU A 87 8.88 8.25 -5.96
CA LEU A 87 7.69 8.74 -6.69
C LEU A 87 7.09 7.66 -7.58
N LEU A 88 7.93 6.84 -8.23
CA LEU A 88 7.45 5.69 -9.00
C LEU A 88 6.68 4.71 -8.12
N SER A 89 7.18 4.39 -6.92
CA SER A 89 6.45 3.51 -6.00
C SER A 89 5.15 4.16 -5.47
N CYS A 90 5.12 5.48 -5.26
CA CYS A 90 3.91 6.25 -4.94
C CYS A 90 2.85 6.22 -6.06
N CYS A 91 3.25 5.98 -7.32
CA CYS A 91 2.30 5.77 -8.42
C CYS A 91 1.76 4.33 -8.43
N ILE A 92 2.66 3.35 -8.23
CA ILE A 92 2.35 1.93 -8.41
C ILE A 92 1.45 1.40 -7.30
N TYR A 93 1.72 1.70 -6.03
CA TYR A 93 0.93 1.11 -4.92
C TYR A 93 -0.56 1.48 -4.94
N PRO A 94 -0.97 2.76 -5.11
CA PRO A 94 -2.39 3.08 -5.13
C PRO A 94 -3.05 2.55 -6.40
N LEU A 95 -2.35 2.53 -7.53
CA LEU A 95 -2.88 1.95 -8.76
C LEU A 95 -3.12 0.43 -8.63
N ALA A 96 -2.16 -0.29 -8.05
CA ALA A 96 -2.29 -1.73 -7.80
C ALA A 96 -3.46 -2.03 -6.85
N SER A 97 -3.61 -1.25 -5.79
CA SER A 97 -4.72 -1.35 -4.85
C SER A 97 -6.08 -1.06 -5.51
N SER A 98 -6.18 0.03 -6.28
CA SER A 98 -7.39 0.37 -7.05
C SER A 98 -7.78 -0.77 -8.01
N CYS A 99 -6.81 -1.36 -8.69
CA CYS A 99 -7.03 -2.53 -9.54
C CYS A 99 -7.51 -3.74 -8.73
N ALA A 100 -6.93 -4.01 -7.55
CA ALA A 100 -7.35 -5.10 -6.69
C ALA A 100 -8.80 -4.97 -6.25
N HIS A 101 -9.22 -3.80 -5.80
CA HIS A 101 -10.62 -3.53 -5.46
C HIS A 101 -11.53 -3.57 -6.70
N THR A 102 -11.07 -3.09 -7.86
CA THR A 102 -11.88 -3.13 -9.10
C THR A 102 -12.17 -4.56 -9.53
N PHE A 103 -11.15 -5.42 -9.57
CA PHE A 103 -11.25 -6.79 -10.10
C PHE A 103 -11.51 -7.86 -9.03
N SER A 104 -11.69 -7.48 -7.75
CA SER A 104 -12.01 -8.40 -6.66
C SER A 104 -13.27 -9.28 -6.89
N PRO A 105 -14.34 -8.84 -7.59
CA PRO A 105 -15.49 -9.70 -7.85
C PRO A 105 -15.34 -10.61 -9.09
N MET A 106 -14.28 -10.44 -9.90
CA MET A 106 -14.14 -11.13 -11.20
C MET A 106 -14.08 -12.66 -11.05
N SER A 107 -13.28 -13.15 -10.10
CA SER A 107 -13.25 -14.56 -9.70
C SER A 107 -12.50 -14.69 -8.38
N ALA A 108 -12.66 -15.81 -7.68
CA ALA A 108 -11.90 -16.08 -6.46
C ALA A 108 -10.38 -16.03 -6.73
N ARG A 109 -9.92 -16.64 -7.84
CA ARG A 109 -8.50 -16.63 -8.20
C ARG A 109 -7.99 -15.23 -8.51
N ALA A 110 -8.71 -14.49 -9.35
CA ALA A 110 -8.32 -13.12 -9.71
C ALA A 110 -8.22 -12.22 -8.48
N ARG A 111 -9.18 -12.33 -7.55
CA ARG A 111 -9.15 -11.59 -6.29
C ARG A 111 -7.84 -11.80 -5.53
N HIS A 112 -7.43 -13.05 -5.32
CA HIS A 112 -6.16 -13.33 -4.64
C HIS A 112 -4.96 -12.76 -5.40
N ILE A 113 -4.90 -12.97 -6.72
CA ILE A 113 -3.79 -12.49 -7.55
C ILE A 113 -3.69 -10.96 -7.48
N CYS A 114 -4.81 -10.24 -7.64
CA CYS A 114 -4.77 -8.78 -7.60
C CYS A 114 -4.34 -8.26 -6.21
N TYR A 115 -4.79 -8.88 -5.11
CA TYR A 115 -4.31 -8.51 -3.78
C TYR A 115 -2.84 -8.89 -3.53
N PHE A 116 -2.30 -9.92 -4.19
CA PHE A 116 -0.85 -10.18 -4.15
C PHE A 116 -0.05 -9.04 -4.78
N PHE A 117 -0.52 -8.52 -5.92
CA PHE A 117 0.09 -7.34 -6.55
C PHE A 117 -0.05 -6.09 -5.68
N ASP A 118 -1.20 -5.90 -5.02
CA ASP A 118 -1.41 -4.80 -4.07
C ASP A 118 -0.38 -4.85 -2.92
N TYR A 119 -0.24 -6.01 -2.26
CA TYR A 119 0.73 -6.18 -1.17
C TYR A 119 2.18 -6.02 -1.60
N ALA A 120 2.55 -6.53 -2.78
CA ALA A 120 3.88 -6.35 -3.34
C ALA A 120 4.15 -4.88 -3.64
N ALA A 121 3.18 -4.16 -4.19
CA ALA A 121 3.32 -2.74 -4.50
C ALA A 121 3.46 -1.88 -3.23
N LEU A 122 2.70 -2.19 -2.17
CA LEU A 122 2.87 -1.53 -0.87
C LEU A 122 4.24 -1.82 -0.24
N SER A 123 4.76 -3.04 -0.39
CA SER A 123 6.11 -3.39 0.06
C SER A 123 7.18 -2.62 -0.74
N MET A 124 7.00 -2.48 -2.06
CA MET A 124 7.87 -1.66 -2.92
C MET A 124 7.83 -0.17 -2.55
N TYR A 125 6.69 0.33 -2.07
CA TYR A 125 6.59 1.69 -1.53
C TYR A 125 7.44 1.88 -0.27
N SER A 126 7.50 0.89 0.64
CA SER A 126 8.43 0.90 1.76
C SER A 126 9.88 1.01 1.28
N LEU A 127 10.29 0.19 0.30
CA LEU A 127 11.65 0.28 -0.28
C LEU A 127 11.94 1.66 -0.89
N GLY A 128 10.99 2.22 -1.65
CA GLY A 128 11.12 3.57 -2.20
C GLY A 128 11.31 4.62 -1.10
N SER A 129 10.56 4.50 -0.01
CA SER A 129 10.70 5.35 1.17
C SER A 129 12.08 5.21 1.81
N ALA A 130 12.57 3.97 1.98
CA ALA A 130 13.91 3.71 2.49
C ALA A 130 15.00 4.34 1.61
N LEU A 131 14.91 4.20 0.28
CA LEU A 131 15.86 4.83 -0.64
C LEU A 131 15.88 6.36 -0.49
N ALA A 132 14.70 6.99 -0.43
CA ALA A 132 14.59 8.43 -0.21
C ALA A 132 15.11 8.85 1.17
N TYR A 133 14.80 8.09 2.23
CA TYR A 133 15.27 8.39 3.57
C TYR A 133 16.79 8.23 3.73
N SER A 134 17.38 7.21 3.10
CA SER A 134 18.84 7.04 3.03
C SER A 134 19.51 8.22 2.35
N ALA A 135 18.91 8.76 1.29
CA ALA A 135 19.49 9.84 0.51
C ALA A 135 19.30 11.23 1.15
N TYR A 136 18.12 11.51 1.71
CA TYR A 136 17.71 12.87 2.07
C TYR A 136 17.48 13.07 3.57
N VAL A 137 17.08 12.03 4.31
CA VAL A 137 16.60 12.17 5.69
C VAL A 137 17.66 11.78 6.72
N PHE A 138 18.56 10.85 6.37
CA PHE A 138 19.57 10.30 7.28
C PHE A 138 20.36 11.40 8.01
N PRO A 139 20.61 11.29 9.33
CA PRO A 139 21.44 12.23 10.07
C PRO A 139 22.86 12.29 9.51
N GLU A 140 23.43 13.49 9.37
CA GLU A 140 24.78 13.70 8.80
C GLU A 140 25.84 12.86 9.54
N GLU A 141 25.75 12.78 10.86
CA GLU A 141 26.65 11.97 11.71
C GLU A 141 26.56 10.46 11.50
N TRP A 142 25.51 9.96 10.85
CA TRP A 142 25.34 8.54 10.53
C TRP A 142 25.72 8.21 9.09
N VAL A 143 25.86 9.21 8.21
CA VAL A 143 26.25 9.00 6.82
C VAL A 143 27.65 8.37 6.77
N GLY A 144 27.76 7.22 6.11
CA GLY A 144 29.00 6.44 6.02
C GLY A 144 29.24 5.47 7.17
N SER A 145 28.37 5.44 8.18
CA SER A 145 28.39 4.41 9.22
C SER A 145 27.99 3.03 8.67
N THR A 146 28.32 1.97 9.42
CA THR A 146 27.85 0.60 9.11
C THR A 146 26.33 0.52 9.01
N PHE A 147 25.60 1.25 9.88
CA PHE A 147 24.14 1.28 9.82
C PHE A 147 23.64 1.86 8.50
N HIS A 148 24.20 2.99 8.04
CA HIS A 148 23.86 3.59 6.75
C HIS A 148 24.15 2.64 5.58
N CYS A 149 25.31 1.97 5.59
CA CYS A 149 25.69 1.01 4.54
C CYS A 149 24.77 -0.23 4.50
N CYS A 150 24.29 -0.71 5.65
CA CYS A 150 23.39 -1.86 5.75
C CYS A 150 21.91 -1.51 5.60
N TYR A 151 21.54 -0.23 5.66
CA TYR A 151 20.16 0.22 5.72
C TYR A 151 19.34 -0.21 4.49
N VAL A 152 19.80 0.12 3.27
CA VAL A 152 19.11 -0.27 2.02
C VAL A 152 19.09 -1.80 1.82
N PRO A 153 20.20 -2.55 2.03
CA PRO A 153 20.16 -4.02 2.00
C PRO A 153 19.13 -4.64 2.96
N VAL A 154 19.00 -4.12 4.18
CA VAL A 154 17.98 -4.58 5.13
C VAL A 154 16.58 -4.19 4.66
N ALA A 155 16.38 -3.00 4.09
CA ALA A 155 15.11 -2.60 3.49
C ALA A 155 14.69 -3.52 2.32
N VAL A 156 15.65 -3.98 1.51
CA VAL A 156 15.42 -5.00 0.46
C VAL A 156 14.94 -6.31 1.06
N PHE A 157 15.62 -6.80 2.10
CA PHE A 157 15.20 -8.00 2.83
C PHE A 157 13.79 -7.85 3.41
N ASN A 158 13.53 -6.72 4.08
CA ASN A 158 12.23 -6.41 4.66
C ASN A 158 11.14 -6.39 3.59
N THR A 159 11.40 -5.82 2.41
CA THR A 159 10.45 -5.76 1.28
C THR A 159 10.06 -7.15 0.79
N VAL A 160 11.04 -8.05 0.62
CA VAL A 160 10.81 -9.44 0.21
C VAL A 160 10.03 -10.21 1.26
N LEU A 161 10.43 -10.07 2.54
CA LEU A 161 9.76 -10.72 3.66
C LEU A 161 8.31 -10.25 3.78
N SER A 162 8.07 -8.95 3.65
CA SER A 162 6.75 -8.33 3.74
C SER A 162 5.82 -8.80 2.64
N THR A 163 6.30 -8.81 1.40
CA THR A 163 5.57 -9.37 0.25
C THR A 163 5.20 -10.83 0.50
N SER A 164 6.14 -11.63 1.00
CA SER A 164 5.93 -13.05 1.27
C SER A 164 4.90 -13.28 2.38
N LEU A 165 5.03 -12.59 3.51
CA LEU A 165 4.10 -12.68 4.64
C LEU A 165 2.70 -12.21 4.28
N ALA A 166 2.58 -11.12 3.52
CA ALA A 166 1.30 -10.56 3.10
C ALA A 166 0.60 -11.47 2.07
N CYS A 167 1.31 -11.97 1.05
CA CYS A 167 0.76 -12.94 0.11
C CYS A 167 0.35 -14.23 0.82
N TYR A 168 1.19 -14.77 1.71
CA TYR A 168 0.87 -15.97 2.45
C TYR A 168 -0.34 -15.80 3.38
N SER A 169 -0.55 -14.60 3.94
CA SER A 169 -1.69 -14.29 4.82
C SER A 169 -3.05 -14.62 4.18
N ARG A 170 -3.17 -14.53 2.85
CA ARG A 170 -4.41 -14.82 2.11
C ARG A 170 -4.84 -16.28 2.19
N PHE A 171 -3.90 -17.21 2.33
CA PHE A 171 -4.22 -18.64 2.49
C PHE A 171 -4.72 -18.95 3.90
N LEU A 172 -4.31 -18.16 4.89
CA LEU A 172 -4.72 -18.29 6.28
C LEU A 172 -6.05 -17.62 6.60
N GLU A 173 -6.58 -16.78 5.71
CA GLU A 173 -7.68 -15.86 6.03
C GLU A 173 -8.97 -16.56 6.46
N LEU A 174 -9.27 -17.72 5.87
CA LEU A 174 -10.46 -18.51 6.22
C LEU A 174 -10.23 -19.42 7.44
N GLU A 175 -9.07 -20.09 7.51
CA GLU A 175 -8.81 -21.09 8.56
C GLU A 175 -8.32 -20.46 9.88
N ARG A 176 -7.50 -19.40 9.79
CA ARG A 176 -6.84 -18.74 10.93
C ARG A 176 -6.85 -17.21 10.72
N PRO A 177 -8.03 -16.56 10.79
CA PRO A 177 -8.17 -15.13 10.48
C PRO A 177 -7.30 -14.23 11.36
N TRP A 178 -7.08 -14.60 12.63
CA TRP A 178 -6.23 -13.83 13.53
C TRP A 178 -4.75 -13.85 13.10
N LEU A 179 -4.23 -15.01 12.66
CA LEU A 179 -2.86 -15.14 12.13
C LEU A 179 -2.72 -14.42 10.80
N SER A 180 -3.72 -14.52 9.93
CA SER A 180 -3.76 -13.77 8.67
C SER A 180 -3.63 -12.27 8.93
N LYS A 181 -4.47 -11.73 9.84
CA LYS A 181 -4.45 -10.32 10.24
C LYS A 181 -3.11 -9.92 10.88
N ALA A 182 -2.60 -10.71 11.81
CA ALA A 182 -1.33 -10.43 12.48
C ALA A 182 -0.16 -10.44 11.48
N SER A 183 -0.08 -11.45 10.60
CA SER A 183 0.93 -11.55 9.54
C SER A 183 0.91 -10.32 8.63
N ARG A 184 -0.27 -9.92 8.16
CA ARG A 184 -0.43 -8.76 7.27
C ARG A 184 -0.09 -7.45 7.97
N THR A 185 -0.48 -7.30 9.24
CA THR A 185 -0.15 -6.09 10.02
C THR A 185 1.36 -5.99 10.26
N LEU A 186 1.99 -7.08 10.71
CA LEU A 186 3.43 -7.13 10.96
C LEU A 186 4.25 -6.91 9.68
N ALA A 187 3.78 -7.44 8.54
CA ALA A 187 4.40 -7.24 7.24
C ALA A 187 4.53 -5.77 6.83
N PHE A 188 3.72 -4.85 7.36
CA PHE A 188 3.81 -3.43 7.00
C PHE A 188 4.25 -2.53 8.17
N VAL A 189 3.91 -2.88 9.41
CA VAL A 189 4.35 -2.12 10.60
C VAL A 189 5.85 -2.25 10.83
N TYR A 190 6.42 -3.46 10.70
CA TYR A 190 7.85 -3.65 10.95
C TYR A 190 8.75 -2.90 9.96
N PRO A 191 8.54 -2.98 8.63
CA PRO A 191 9.32 -2.18 7.68
C PRO A 191 9.16 -0.68 7.91
N TYR A 192 7.94 -0.20 8.21
CA TYR A 192 7.71 1.22 8.51
C TYR A 192 8.55 1.70 9.70
N LEU A 193 8.57 0.92 10.80
CA LEU A 193 9.36 1.25 11.98
C LEU A 193 10.85 1.25 11.69
N PHE A 194 11.34 0.26 10.94
CA PHE A 194 12.74 0.19 10.52
C PHE A 194 13.13 1.37 9.63
N ASP A 195 12.35 1.64 8.59
CA ASP A 195 12.60 2.73 7.64
C ASP A 195 12.58 4.08 8.37
N SER A 196 11.72 4.23 9.39
CA SER A 196 11.58 5.47 10.15
C SER A 196 12.63 5.67 11.25
N ILE A 197 13.58 4.74 11.48
CA ILE A 197 14.63 4.89 12.52
C ILE A 197 15.40 6.23 12.39
N PRO A 198 15.93 6.61 11.21
CA PRO A 198 16.66 7.88 11.07
C PRO A 198 15.76 9.10 11.32
N LEU A 199 14.48 8.98 10.99
CA LEU A 199 13.50 10.03 11.22
C LEU A 199 13.17 10.20 12.70
N PHE A 200 12.94 9.09 13.42
CA PHE A 200 12.67 9.12 14.86
C PHE A 200 13.87 9.65 15.64
N TYR A 201 15.09 9.39 15.19
CA TYR A 201 16.29 10.04 15.73
C TYR A 201 16.26 11.56 15.54
N ARG A 202 15.85 12.05 14.35
CA ARG A 202 15.69 13.50 14.13
C ARG A 202 14.61 14.11 15.02
N PHE A 203 13.50 13.40 15.26
CA PHE A 203 12.46 13.85 16.19
C PHE A 203 13.00 14.00 17.61
N SER A 204 13.71 12.99 18.12
CA SER A 204 14.26 13.05 19.47
C SER A 204 15.30 14.17 19.62
N LEU A 205 16.16 14.35 18.62
CA LEU A 205 17.15 15.42 18.60
C LEU A 205 16.51 16.82 18.53
N CYS A 206 15.51 17.00 17.67
CA CYS A 206 14.77 18.25 17.57
C CYS A 206 14.06 18.59 18.89
N ALA A 207 13.40 17.61 19.51
CA ALA A 207 12.72 17.79 20.80
C ALA A 207 13.71 18.17 21.91
N ALA A 208 14.87 17.49 21.98
CA ALA A 208 15.92 17.81 22.95
C ALA A 208 16.50 19.22 22.76
N ARG A 209 16.56 19.71 21.52
CA ARG A 209 17.09 21.03 21.17
C ARG A 209 16.02 22.13 21.09
N SER A 210 14.75 21.81 21.37
CA SER A 210 13.61 22.72 21.18
C SER A 210 13.60 23.39 19.80
N CYS A 211 13.84 22.58 18.76
CA CYS A 211 13.98 23.07 17.39
C CYS A 211 12.62 23.47 16.79
N ALA A 212 12.60 24.53 15.99
CA ALA A 212 11.43 24.96 15.20
C ALA A 212 11.71 24.77 13.70
N ASP A 213 11.91 23.52 13.30
CA ASP A 213 12.21 23.14 11.92
C ASP A 213 10.90 22.78 11.17
N PRO A 214 10.49 23.54 10.13
CA PRO A 214 9.28 23.25 9.36
C PRO A 214 9.33 21.88 8.67
N THR A 215 10.52 21.38 8.32
CA THR A 215 10.72 20.06 7.72
C THR A 215 10.40 18.95 8.72
N VAL A 216 10.79 19.12 9.99
CA VAL A 216 10.41 18.19 11.08
C VAL A 216 8.91 18.22 11.33
N ALA A 217 8.28 19.40 11.28
CA ALA A 217 6.81 19.51 11.39
C ALA A 217 6.07 18.79 10.24
N ALA A 218 6.60 18.84 9.02
CA ALA A 218 6.06 18.08 7.89
C ALA A 218 6.16 16.56 8.13
N HIS A 219 7.29 16.07 8.62
CA HIS A 219 7.45 14.66 9.00
C HIS A 219 6.53 14.24 10.15
N TYR A 220 6.26 15.09 11.14
CA TYR A 220 5.27 14.79 12.18
C TYR A 220 3.87 14.55 11.60
N ARG A 221 3.45 15.36 10.61
CA ARG A 221 2.18 15.14 9.89
C ARG A 221 2.17 13.77 9.22
N HIS A 222 3.24 13.41 8.51
CA HIS A 222 3.38 12.07 7.93
C HIS A 222 3.25 10.95 8.99
N THR A 223 4.01 11.03 10.08
CA THR A 223 3.98 10.00 11.15
C THR A 223 2.60 9.90 11.82
N ALA A 224 1.91 11.03 12.04
CA ALA A 224 0.56 11.02 12.59
C ALA A 224 -0.43 10.29 11.67
N PHE A 225 -0.36 10.54 10.36
CA PHE A 225 -1.20 9.85 9.38
C PHE A 225 -0.82 8.37 9.20
N ALA A 226 0.46 8.01 9.32
CA ALA A 226 0.89 6.61 9.32
C ALA A 226 0.34 5.85 10.54
N PHE A 227 0.39 6.46 11.73
CA PHE A 227 -0.23 5.90 12.93
C PHE A 227 -1.74 5.76 12.78
N LEU A 228 -2.43 6.80 12.28
CA LEU A 228 -3.88 6.78 12.06
C LEU A 228 -4.28 5.67 11.07
N THR A 229 -3.54 5.54 9.98
CA THR A 229 -3.69 4.45 8.99
C THR A 229 -3.63 3.08 9.69
N CYS A 230 -2.58 2.82 10.49
CA CYS A 230 -2.45 1.57 11.23
C CYS A 230 -3.59 1.36 12.25
N PHE A 231 -3.97 2.41 12.98
CA PHE A 231 -5.04 2.37 13.99
C PHE A 231 -6.39 1.99 13.37
N ILE A 232 -6.76 2.63 12.26
CA ILE A 232 -8.02 2.37 11.57
C ILE A 232 -8.05 0.95 11.02
N PHE A 233 -6.96 0.50 10.37
CA PHE A 233 -6.83 -0.86 9.87
C PHE A 233 -6.95 -1.92 10.98
N ALA A 234 -6.31 -1.67 12.13
CA ALA A 234 -6.34 -2.62 13.24
C ALA A 234 -7.73 -2.71 13.90
N THR A 235 -8.45 -1.58 14.00
CA THR A 235 -9.66 -1.49 14.84
C THR A 235 -10.97 -1.77 14.10
N HIS A 236 -11.03 -1.56 12.77
CA HIS A 236 -12.26 -1.59 11.96
C HIS A 236 -13.32 -0.57 12.39
N LEU A 237 -12.88 0.62 12.83
CA LEU A 237 -13.78 1.71 13.17
C LEU A 237 -14.06 2.59 11.94
N PRO A 238 -15.29 3.10 11.77
CA PRO A 238 -16.41 3.07 12.72
C PRO A 238 -17.41 1.90 12.55
N GLU A 239 -17.36 1.14 11.46
CA GLU A 239 -18.35 0.12 11.08
C GLU A 239 -18.46 -1.04 12.09
N ARG A 240 -17.40 -1.29 12.87
CA ARG A 240 -17.47 -2.24 13.99
C ARG A 240 -18.44 -1.82 15.09
N LEU A 241 -18.64 -0.52 15.32
CA LEU A 241 -19.53 0.01 16.35
C LEU A 241 -20.97 0.21 15.85
N ALA A 242 -21.15 0.49 14.56
CA ALA A 242 -22.45 0.64 13.94
C ALA A 242 -22.51 -0.12 12.60
N PRO A 243 -22.66 -1.46 12.63
CA PRO A 243 -22.78 -2.27 11.43
C PRO A 243 -23.92 -1.78 10.53
N GLY A 244 -23.73 -1.82 9.21
CA GLY A 244 -24.73 -1.40 8.22
C GLY A 244 -24.78 0.11 7.93
N HIS A 245 -24.23 0.95 8.81
CA HIS A 245 -24.32 2.41 8.68
C HIS A 245 -23.27 2.99 7.72
N PHE A 246 -22.17 2.25 7.54
CA PHE A 246 -21.01 2.67 6.75
C PHE A 246 -20.80 1.77 5.52
N ASP A 247 -21.85 1.07 5.06
CA ASP A 247 -21.74 0.07 3.99
C ASP A 247 -21.19 0.62 2.67
N TYR A 248 -21.45 1.89 2.39
CA TYR A 248 -21.06 2.55 1.14
C TYR A 248 -20.01 3.65 1.34
N ILE A 249 -20.07 4.36 2.47
CA ILE A 249 -19.24 5.54 2.74
C ILE A 249 -18.79 5.51 4.20
N GLY A 250 -17.50 5.73 4.41
CA GLY A 250 -16.90 6.03 5.72
C GLY A 250 -16.49 4.81 6.54
N HIS A 251 -16.54 3.58 6.00
CA HIS A 251 -16.00 2.43 6.72
C HIS A 251 -14.47 2.45 6.73
N SER A 252 -13.88 1.70 7.66
CA SER A 252 -12.48 1.80 8.05
C SER A 252 -11.54 1.63 6.87
N HIS A 253 -11.84 0.73 5.93
CA HIS A 253 -10.97 0.49 4.78
C HIS A 253 -10.86 1.71 3.85
N GLN A 254 -11.96 2.44 3.66
CA GLN A 254 -11.94 3.70 2.90
C GLN A 254 -11.15 4.78 3.62
N VAL A 255 -11.35 4.92 4.93
CA VAL A 255 -10.62 5.91 5.74
C VAL A 255 -9.13 5.55 5.81
N PHE A 256 -8.80 4.25 5.89
CA PHE A 256 -7.44 3.72 5.79
C PHE A 256 -6.77 4.15 4.48
N HIS A 257 -7.44 4.01 3.34
CA HIS A 257 -6.91 4.50 2.06
C HIS A 257 -6.65 6.01 2.08
N VAL A 258 -7.63 6.80 2.54
CA VAL A 258 -7.50 8.27 2.59
C VAL A 258 -6.33 8.68 3.49
N CYS A 259 -6.21 8.09 4.69
CA CYS A 259 -5.12 8.38 5.60
C CYS A 259 -3.76 7.94 5.04
N GLY A 260 -3.70 6.80 4.34
CA GLY A 260 -2.50 6.32 3.66
C GLY A 260 -2.01 7.30 2.61
N ILE A 261 -2.89 7.73 1.69
CA ILE A 261 -2.57 8.71 0.64
C ILE A 261 -2.12 10.05 1.23
N LEU A 262 -2.85 10.58 2.22
CA LEU A 262 -2.48 11.83 2.87
C LEU A 262 -1.13 11.71 3.58
N GLY A 263 -0.87 10.56 4.23
CA GLY A 263 0.42 10.22 4.79
C GLY A 263 1.55 10.24 3.75
N THR A 264 1.33 9.63 2.58
CA THR A 264 2.29 9.64 1.46
C THR A 264 2.51 11.05 0.91
N HIS A 265 1.46 11.87 0.81
CA HIS A 265 1.57 13.25 0.39
C HIS A 265 2.44 14.08 1.35
N PHE A 266 2.19 14.00 2.67
CA PHE A 266 3.02 14.70 3.66
C PHE A 266 4.46 14.17 3.70
N GLN A 267 4.66 12.87 3.45
CA GLN A 267 6.00 12.30 3.32
C GLN A 267 6.73 12.88 2.11
N LEU A 268 6.05 13.01 0.97
CA LEU A 268 6.61 13.62 -0.24
C LEU A 268 6.96 15.09 0.01
N GLU A 269 6.08 15.88 0.64
CA GLU A 269 6.38 17.27 1.02
C GLU A 269 7.66 17.34 1.86
N ALA A 270 7.75 16.51 2.91
CA ALA A 270 8.88 16.52 3.84
C ALA A 270 10.19 16.08 3.15
N ILE A 271 10.15 15.05 2.29
CA ILE A 271 11.30 14.60 1.51
C ILE A 271 11.77 15.69 0.54
N LEU A 272 10.85 16.41 -0.11
CA LEU A 272 11.20 17.50 -1.02
C LEU A 272 11.86 18.67 -0.27
N MET A 273 11.36 18.99 0.93
CA MET A 273 12.00 19.98 1.81
C MET A 273 13.41 19.55 2.19
N ASP A 274 13.60 18.33 2.70
CA ASP A 274 14.92 17.78 3.04
C ASP A 274 15.89 17.78 1.85
N MET A 275 15.41 17.37 0.66
CA MET A 275 16.20 17.38 -0.56
C MET A 275 16.64 18.81 -0.94
N SER A 276 15.76 19.80 -0.78
CA SER A 276 16.06 21.20 -1.09
C SER A 276 17.05 21.82 -0.10
N GLU A 277 16.88 21.60 1.19
CA GLU A 277 17.75 22.12 2.25
C GLU A 277 19.15 21.53 2.17
N ARG A 278 19.24 20.24 1.81
CA ARG A 278 20.49 19.49 1.82
C ARG A 278 21.15 19.41 0.45
N GLN A 279 20.61 20.05 -0.59
CA GLN A 279 21.05 19.90 -1.98
C GLN A 279 22.57 20.02 -2.16
N ALA A 280 23.24 20.94 -1.45
CA ALA A 280 24.68 21.15 -1.52
C ALA A 280 25.52 20.05 -0.85
N ARG A 281 24.90 19.18 -0.03
CA ARG A 281 25.54 18.16 0.81
C ARG A 281 25.03 16.74 0.51
N LEU A 282 24.17 16.58 -0.49
CA LEU A 282 23.62 15.26 -0.86
C LEU A 282 24.74 14.36 -1.39
N PRO A 283 24.97 13.18 -0.79
CA PRO A 283 25.89 12.22 -1.37
C PRO A 283 25.36 11.78 -2.75
N ALA A 284 26.24 11.80 -3.75
CA ALA A 284 25.88 11.36 -5.09
C ALA A 284 25.51 9.87 -5.05
N THR A 285 24.23 9.57 -5.26
CA THR A 285 23.75 8.19 -5.37
C THR A 285 23.78 7.79 -6.84
N SER A 286 24.51 6.73 -7.15
CA SER A 286 24.55 6.22 -8.53
C SER A 286 23.20 5.59 -8.92
N LEU A 287 22.86 5.65 -10.20
CA LEU A 287 21.64 5.02 -10.71
C LEU A 287 21.57 3.52 -10.36
N LEU A 288 22.71 2.82 -10.36
CA LEU A 288 22.81 1.41 -10.00
C LEU A 288 22.42 1.14 -8.54
N GLN A 289 22.81 2.02 -7.61
CA GLN A 289 22.44 1.91 -6.19
C GLN A 289 20.93 2.06 -5.94
N VAL A 290 20.19 2.63 -6.89
CA VAL A 290 18.72 2.74 -6.85
C VAL A 290 18.06 1.61 -7.62
N LEU A 291 18.50 1.35 -8.85
CA LEU A 291 17.89 0.34 -9.72
C LEU A 291 18.13 -1.09 -9.25
N ALA A 292 19.29 -1.40 -8.66
CA ALA A 292 19.57 -2.76 -8.20
C ALA A 292 18.61 -3.19 -7.06
N PRO A 293 18.45 -2.43 -5.95
CA PRO A 293 17.45 -2.76 -4.92
C PRO A 293 16.03 -2.91 -5.47
N MET A 294 15.59 -1.95 -6.29
CA MET A 294 14.24 -1.95 -6.88
C MET A 294 14.03 -3.15 -7.81
N GLY A 295 14.99 -3.42 -8.69
CA GLY A 295 14.95 -4.54 -9.63
C GLY A 295 14.98 -5.90 -8.93
N THR A 296 15.82 -6.06 -7.90
CA THR A 296 15.87 -7.28 -7.09
C THR A 296 14.54 -7.53 -6.38
N CYS A 297 13.97 -6.53 -5.71
CA CYS A 297 12.68 -6.68 -5.02
C CYS A 297 11.53 -6.94 -6.00
N MET A 298 11.53 -6.30 -7.16
CA MET A 298 10.54 -6.55 -8.21
C MET A 298 10.63 -7.99 -8.73
N ALA A 299 11.84 -8.48 -9.05
CA ALA A 299 12.03 -9.83 -9.55
C ALA A 299 11.61 -10.90 -8.52
N ILE A 300 12.06 -10.76 -7.26
CA ILE A 300 11.72 -11.69 -6.19
C ILE A 300 10.23 -11.59 -5.84
N GLY A 301 9.67 -10.38 -5.76
CA GLY A 301 8.24 -10.17 -5.52
C GLY A 301 7.37 -10.83 -6.58
N LEU A 302 7.73 -10.71 -7.86
CA LEU A 302 7.04 -11.41 -8.96
C LEU A 302 7.17 -12.94 -8.84
N ALA A 303 8.33 -13.45 -8.40
CA ALA A 303 8.50 -14.88 -8.13
C ALA A 303 7.61 -15.36 -6.99
N VAL A 304 7.50 -14.60 -5.90
CA VAL A 304 6.57 -14.88 -4.78
C VAL A 304 5.12 -14.90 -5.27
N ILE A 305 4.71 -13.89 -6.05
CA ILE A 305 3.35 -13.82 -6.63
C ILE A 305 3.10 -15.03 -7.53
N ALA A 306 4.05 -15.40 -8.39
CA ALA A 306 3.94 -16.55 -9.27
C ALA A 306 3.80 -17.87 -8.48
N GLN A 307 4.60 -18.04 -7.43
CA GLN A 307 4.54 -19.21 -6.55
C GLN A 307 3.18 -19.30 -5.83
N CYS A 308 2.72 -18.22 -5.20
CA CYS A 308 1.40 -18.19 -4.56
C CYS A 308 0.27 -18.42 -5.57
N SER A 309 0.39 -17.87 -6.78
CA SER A 309 -0.60 -18.07 -7.85
C SER A 309 -0.64 -19.53 -8.33
N ALA A 310 0.52 -20.19 -8.43
CA ALA A 310 0.60 -21.61 -8.78
C ALA A 310 -0.07 -22.49 -7.73
N GLN A 311 0.12 -22.19 -6.44
CA GLN A 311 -0.56 -22.90 -5.34
C GLN A 311 -2.09 -22.77 -5.43
N LEU A 312 -2.61 -21.60 -5.82
CA LEU A 312 -4.05 -21.41 -6.05
C LEU A 312 -4.60 -22.24 -7.22
N CYS A 313 -3.78 -22.51 -8.24
CA CYS A 313 -4.17 -23.35 -9.37
C CYS A 313 -4.18 -24.84 -9.01
N GLN A 314 -3.37 -25.26 -8.04
CA GLN A 314 -3.28 -26.64 -7.59
C GLN A 314 -4.29 -26.98 -6.49
N ALA A 315 -4.84 -25.98 -5.80
CA ALA A 315 -5.89 -26.17 -4.82
C ALA A 315 -7.16 -26.73 -5.50
N PRO A 316 -7.72 -27.86 -5.05
CA PRO A 316 -8.95 -28.41 -5.61
C PRO A 316 -10.10 -27.41 -5.45
N GLU A 317 -10.90 -27.20 -6.49
CA GLU A 317 -12.14 -26.41 -6.34
C GLU A 317 -12.99 -27.06 -5.24
N PRO A 318 -13.51 -26.28 -4.26
CA PRO A 318 -14.43 -26.83 -3.28
C PRO A 318 -15.62 -27.43 -4.05
N SER A 319 -15.80 -28.73 -3.87
CA SER A 319 -16.80 -29.50 -4.61
C SER A 319 -18.18 -28.84 -4.45
N ARG A 320 -19.00 -28.89 -5.50
CA ARG A 320 -20.40 -28.42 -5.53
C ARG A 320 -21.29 -28.97 -4.39
N ARG A 321 -20.82 -29.89 -3.54
CA ARG A 321 -21.56 -30.55 -2.47
C ARG A 321 -21.78 -29.71 -1.21
N GLU A 322 -21.02 -28.65 -0.97
CA GLU A 322 -21.29 -27.78 0.21
C GLU A 322 -22.49 -26.83 0.02
N LYS A 323 -23.10 -26.78 -1.17
CA LYS A 323 -24.33 -26.00 -1.40
C LYS A 323 -25.62 -26.68 -0.89
N LEU A 324 -25.55 -27.91 -0.37
CA LEU A 324 -26.73 -28.69 0.03
C LEU A 324 -26.83 -28.97 1.53
N HIS A 325 -25.89 -28.50 2.36
CA HIS A 325 -25.93 -28.71 3.83
C HIS A 325 -26.07 -27.42 4.65
N GLY A 326 -26.52 -26.34 4.01
CA GLY A 326 -26.94 -25.11 4.67
C GLY A 326 -28.40 -24.76 4.37
N GLN A 327 -29.29 -25.75 4.42
CA GLN A 327 -30.71 -25.52 4.68
C GLN A 327 -30.92 -25.55 6.19
#